data_AF-A0A1H5BD91-F1
#
_entry.id   AF-A0A1H5BD91-F1
#
_cell.length_a   1.000
_cell.length_b   1.000
_cell.length_c   1.000
_cell.angle_alpha   90.00
_cell.angle_beta   90.00
_cell.angle_gamma   90.00
#
_symmetry.space_group_name_H-M   'P 1'
#
loop_
_entity.id
_entity.type
_entity.pdbx_description
1 polymer ?
#
loop_
_entity_poly.entity_id
_entity_poly.type
_entity_poly.pdbx_seq_one_letter_code
_entity_poly.pdbx_strand_id
1 'polypeptide(L)'
;MRILKFIIPLIAFLSFVNVQQATAQETSKEIRKKIGNLEEEIRVNEEMLVSGIDGLERIKKRFSNTEKTKKSTRKEIERKRKIFANVQSRLNTLDKKIKKQKRTLVNYKEDLGKKTAKKGVTKVAKVKTKVEKTAFLNNEKELAERQERLKIAREKLERERKEREEKYRKEQEELLKEAEKLNRLDSEIKVEKEKIIKQKEAIRNQKIEANRDKINELEDDIIVNEEILISGQEGLKRAQAKLAKVKADDNATQKEINRKASIVSKINQRLDKIKAEIQEKKAAIEKLKNP
;
A
#
# COMPACT_ATOMS: atom_id res chain seq x y z
N MET A 1 -16.86 -69.91 -39.74
CA MET A 1 -16.31 -68.73 -39.03
C MET A 1 -17.42 -67.98 -38.27
N ARG A 2 -17.62 -68.22 -36.96
CA ARG A 2 -18.57 -67.41 -36.14
C ARG A 2 -18.03 -66.94 -34.78
N ILE A 3 -17.04 -67.62 -34.20
CA ILE A 3 -16.55 -67.34 -32.84
C ILE A 3 -15.67 -66.07 -32.77
N LEU A 4 -14.75 -65.85 -33.72
CA LEU A 4 -13.83 -64.69 -33.68
C LEU A 4 -14.54 -63.32 -33.71
N LYS A 5 -15.76 -63.21 -34.26
CA LYS A 5 -16.48 -61.94 -34.38
C LYS A 5 -16.93 -61.36 -33.03
N PHE A 6 -16.95 -62.15 -31.95
CA PHE A 6 -17.33 -61.69 -30.60
C PHE A 6 -16.14 -61.32 -29.71
N ILE A 7 -14.93 -61.79 -30.02
CA ILE A 7 -13.73 -61.57 -29.18
C ILE A 7 -13.20 -60.14 -29.35
N ILE A 8 -13.16 -59.64 -30.59
CA ILE A 8 -12.65 -58.30 -30.93
C ILE A 8 -13.38 -57.16 -30.19
N PRO A 9 -14.73 -57.05 -30.22
CA PRO A 9 -15.42 -56.01 -29.46
C PRO A 9 -15.26 -56.14 -27.94
N LEU A 10 -15.13 -57.37 -27.41
CA LEU A 10 -14.97 -57.59 -25.98
C LEU A 10 -13.63 -57.03 -25.44
N ILE A 11 -12.54 -57.26 -26.17
CA ILE A 11 -11.20 -56.75 -25.82
C ILE A 11 -11.15 -55.22 -25.97
N ALA A 12 -11.78 -54.66 -27.00
CA ALA A 12 -11.90 -53.21 -27.16
C ALA A 12 -12.69 -52.55 -26.01
N PHE A 13 -13.80 -53.16 -25.57
CA PHE A 13 -14.60 -52.64 -24.47
C PHE A 13 -13.84 -52.68 -23.13
N LEU A 14 -13.16 -53.80 -22.84
CA LEU A 14 -12.33 -53.95 -21.64
C LEU A 14 -11.17 -52.94 -21.58
N SER A 15 -10.50 -52.67 -22.70
CA SER A 15 -9.43 -51.67 -22.74
C SER A 15 -9.95 -50.23 -22.58
N PHE A 16 -11.07 -49.87 -23.20
CA PHE A 16 -11.63 -48.52 -23.08
C PHE A 16 -12.17 -48.20 -21.67
N VAL A 17 -12.85 -49.16 -21.02
CA VAL A 17 -13.34 -49.00 -19.64
C VAL A 17 -12.19 -48.81 -18.66
N ASN A 18 -11.08 -49.52 -18.80
CA ASN A 18 -9.91 -49.37 -17.93
C ASN A 18 -9.28 -47.95 -18.00
N VAL A 19 -9.20 -47.34 -19.18
CA VAL A 19 -8.65 -45.98 -19.34
C VAL A 19 -9.56 -44.91 -18.72
N GLN A 20 -10.88 -45.05 -18.87
CA GLN A 20 -11.86 -44.16 -18.22
C GLN A 20 -11.87 -44.36 -16.69
N GLN A 21 -11.74 -45.59 -16.20
CA GLN A 21 -11.64 -45.85 -14.76
C GLN A 21 -10.34 -45.30 -14.17
N ALA A 22 -9.19 -45.44 -14.83
CA ALA A 22 -7.92 -44.89 -14.34
C ALA A 22 -7.98 -43.36 -14.14
N THR A 23 -8.45 -42.62 -15.15
CA THR A 23 -8.55 -41.15 -15.11
C THR A 23 -9.60 -40.66 -14.11
N ALA A 24 -10.74 -41.35 -14.00
CA ALA A 24 -11.72 -41.09 -12.94
C ALA A 24 -11.18 -41.43 -11.53
N GLN A 25 -10.33 -42.45 -11.40
CA GLN A 25 -9.75 -42.84 -10.12
C GLN A 25 -8.64 -41.88 -9.67
N GLU A 26 -7.82 -41.34 -10.58
CA GLU A 26 -6.82 -40.31 -10.26
C GLU A 26 -7.47 -38.98 -9.86
N THR A 27 -8.44 -38.49 -10.63
CA THR A 27 -9.21 -37.30 -10.25
C THR A 27 -9.96 -37.50 -8.94
N SER A 28 -10.54 -38.69 -8.68
CA SER A 28 -11.11 -39.02 -7.37
C SER A 28 -10.07 -39.03 -6.25
N LYS A 29 -8.86 -39.57 -6.47
CA LYS A 29 -7.74 -39.55 -5.48
C LYS A 29 -7.32 -38.10 -5.17
N GLU A 30 -7.20 -37.25 -6.19
CA GLU A 30 -6.78 -35.86 -6.01
C GLU A 30 -7.87 -35.00 -5.31
N ILE A 31 -9.14 -35.20 -5.66
CA ILE A 31 -10.28 -34.57 -4.98
C ILE A 31 -10.38 -35.04 -3.52
N ARG A 32 -10.20 -36.34 -3.24
CA ARG A 32 -10.11 -36.87 -1.86
C ARG A 32 -8.95 -36.25 -1.08
N LYS A 33 -7.80 -36.03 -1.71
CA LYS A 33 -6.63 -35.34 -1.10
C LYS A 33 -6.95 -33.87 -0.79
N LYS A 34 -7.64 -33.16 -1.69
CA LYS A 34 -8.12 -31.79 -1.48
C LYS A 34 -9.16 -31.71 -0.35
N ILE A 35 -10.09 -32.67 -0.27
CA ILE A 35 -11.06 -32.83 0.82
C ILE A 35 -10.34 -33.03 2.17
N GLY A 36 -9.44 -34.01 2.28
CA GLY A 36 -8.71 -34.29 3.52
C GLY A 36 -7.87 -33.11 4.01
N ASN A 37 -7.22 -32.39 3.09
CA ASN A 37 -6.51 -31.15 3.40
C ASN A 37 -7.45 -30.07 3.96
N LEU A 38 -8.64 -29.88 3.38
CA LEU A 38 -9.65 -28.93 3.85
C LEU A 38 -10.22 -29.32 5.22
N GLU A 39 -10.49 -30.61 5.48
CA GLU A 39 -10.93 -31.12 6.78
C GLU A 39 -9.89 -30.89 7.89
N GLU A 40 -8.61 -31.11 7.58
CA GLU A 40 -7.52 -30.84 8.54
C GLU A 40 -7.33 -29.33 8.77
N GLU A 41 -7.46 -28.50 7.72
CA GLU A 41 -7.41 -27.05 7.87
C GLU A 41 -8.57 -26.51 8.72
N ILE A 42 -9.79 -27.03 8.50
CA ILE A 42 -10.98 -26.72 9.31
C ILE A 42 -10.69 -27.02 10.79
N ARG A 43 -10.15 -28.21 11.12
CA ARG A 43 -9.84 -28.56 12.52
C ARG A 43 -8.81 -27.65 13.17
N VAL A 44 -7.73 -27.30 12.46
CA VAL A 44 -6.70 -26.38 13.02
C VAL A 44 -7.29 -24.97 13.18
N ASN A 45 -8.16 -24.54 12.27
CA ASN A 45 -8.86 -23.26 12.36
C ASN A 45 -9.89 -23.27 13.52
N GLU A 46 -10.53 -24.41 13.82
CA GLU A 46 -11.43 -24.60 14.98
C GLU A 46 -10.66 -24.62 16.32
N GLU A 47 -9.53 -25.32 16.44
CA GLU A 47 -8.68 -25.26 17.64
C GLU A 47 -8.14 -23.82 17.88
N MET A 48 -7.80 -23.09 16.81
CA MET A 48 -7.43 -21.66 16.90
C MET A 48 -8.62 -20.76 17.29
N LEU A 49 -9.84 -21.06 16.86
CA LEU A 49 -11.03 -20.29 17.23
C LEU A 49 -11.34 -20.44 18.73
N VAL A 50 -11.30 -21.67 19.26
CA VAL A 50 -11.50 -21.94 20.70
C VAL A 50 -10.43 -21.23 21.53
N SER A 51 -9.15 -21.44 21.22
CA SER A 51 -8.05 -20.81 21.98
C SER A 51 -8.03 -19.28 21.83
N GLY A 52 -8.60 -18.74 20.76
CA GLY A 52 -8.79 -17.30 20.55
C GLY A 52 -9.93 -16.70 21.36
N ILE A 53 -10.99 -17.47 21.64
CA ILE A 53 -12.08 -17.08 22.56
C ILE A 53 -11.55 -16.97 24.00
N ASP A 54 -10.73 -17.94 24.44
CA ASP A 54 -10.02 -17.89 25.74
C ASP A 54 -9.16 -16.62 25.84
N GLY A 55 -8.43 -16.27 24.75
CA GLY A 55 -7.65 -15.05 24.63
C GLY A 55 -8.48 -13.77 24.71
N LEU A 56 -9.64 -13.73 24.03
CA LEU A 56 -10.57 -12.61 24.10
C LEU A 56 -11.08 -12.40 25.54
N GLU A 57 -11.29 -13.47 26.31
CA GLU A 57 -11.68 -13.37 27.72
C GLU A 57 -10.53 -12.86 28.62
N ARG A 58 -9.28 -13.28 28.39
CA ARG A 58 -8.10 -12.71 29.06
C ARG A 58 -7.98 -11.21 28.81
N ILE A 59 -8.18 -10.79 27.55
CA ILE A 59 -8.18 -9.38 27.14
C ILE A 59 -9.32 -8.62 27.83
N LYS A 60 -10.55 -9.18 27.86
CA LYS A 60 -11.70 -8.60 28.57
C LYS A 60 -11.40 -8.35 30.06
N LYS A 61 -10.81 -9.34 30.75
CA LYS A 61 -10.41 -9.24 32.17
C LYS A 61 -9.34 -8.17 32.41
N ARG A 62 -8.31 -8.08 31.54
CA ARG A 62 -7.29 -7.02 31.60
C ARG A 62 -7.88 -5.61 31.36
N PHE A 63 -8.88 -5.49 30.47
CA PHE A 63 -9.53 -4.21 30.17
C PHE A 63 -10.55 -3.78 31.22
N SER A 64 -11.35 -4.69 31.79
CA SER A 64 -12.25 -4.36 32.92
C SER A 64 -11.50 -3.86 34.15
N ASN A 65 -10.24 -4.30 34.33
CA ASN A 65 -9.38 -3.78 35.39
C ASN A 65 -8.79 -2.41 35.03
N THR A 66 -8.52 -2.13 33.74
CA THR A 66 -8.12 -0.79 33.27
C THR A 66 -9.24 0.22 33.51
N GLU A 67 -10.47 -0.05 33.06
CA GLU A 67 -11.59 0.90 33.12
C GLU A 67 -12.00 1.26 34.55
N LYS A 68 -11.72 0.40 35.53
CA LYS A 68 -11.94 0.68 36.96
C LYS A 68 -10.86 1.57 37.59
N THR A 69 -9.72 1.79 36.93
CA THR A 69 -8.63 2.61 37.47
C THR A 69 -8.66 4.05 36.95
N LYS A 70 -8.74 5.03 37.85
CA LYS A 70 -8.72 6.48 37.55
C LYS A 70 -7.44 6.99 36.84
N LYS A 71 -6.46 6.13 36.56
CA LYS A 71 -5.15 6.49 35.96
C LYS A 71 -5.12 6.41 34.42
N SER A 72 -6.11 5.81 33.76
CA SER A 72 -6.13 5.68 32.29
C SER A 72 -6.92 6.80 31.60
N THR A 73 -6.36 7.33 30.52
CA THR A 73 -6.99 8.36 29.69
C THR A 73 -8.09 7.79 28.79
N ARG A 74 -9.01 8.66 28.32
CA ARG A 74 -10.07 8.26 27.36
C ARG A 74 -9.49 7.63 26.09
N LYS A 75 -8.41 8.19 25.54
CA LYS A 75 -7.75 7.66 24.32
C LYS A 75 -7.18 6.25 24.51
N GLU A 76 -6.61 5.94 25.68
CA GLU A 76 -6.12 4.58 25.98
C GLU A 76 -7.27 3.58 26.14
N ILE A 77 -8.37 4.00 26.77
CA ILE A 77 -9.59 3.17 26.91
C ILE A 77 -10.20 2.91 25.53
N GLU A 78 -10.25 3.92 24.64
CA GLU A 78 -10.70 3.78 23.25
C GLU A 78 -9.79 2.87 22.42
N ARG A 79 -8.45 3.02 22.50
CA ARG A 79 -7.50 2.09 21.83
C ARG A 79 -7.70 0.65 22.32
N LYS A 80 -7.87 0.44 23.63
CA LYS A 80 -8.16 -0.89 24.21
C LYS A 80 -9.51 -1.44 23.72
N ARG A 81 -10.58 -0.62 23.68
CA ARG A 81 -11.89 -1.02 23.10
C ARG A 81 -11.78 -1.37 21.61
N LYS A 82 -11.02 -0.60 20.82
CA LYS A 82 -10.72 -0.89 19.41
C LYS A 82 -9.97 -2.23 19.26
N ILE A 83 -8.97 -2.51 20.10
CA ILE A 83 -8.27 -3.80 20.14
C ILE A 83 -9.24 -4.95 20.46
N PHE A 84 -10.11 -4.80 21.47
CA PHE A 84 -11.12 -5.82 21.80
C PHE A 84 -12.06 -6.11 20.62
N ALA A 85 -12.61 -5.06 20.00
CA ALA A 85 -13.47 -5.18 18.83
C ALA A 85 -12.74 -5.79 17.61
N ASN A 86 -11.46 -5.47 17.41
CA ASN A 86 -10.63 -6.04 16.35
C ASN A 86 -10.37 -7.54 16.56
N VAL A 87 -10.05 -7.99 17.78
CA VAL A 87 -9.89 -9.42 18.09
C VAL A 87 -11.22 -10.16 17.92
N GLN A 88 -12.32 -9.62 18.45
CA GLN A 88 -13.66 -10.19 18.25
C GLN A 88 -14.05 -10.26 16.76
N SER A 89 -13.74 -9.23 15.97
CA SER A 89 -13.96 -9.19 14.52
C SER A 89 -13.09 -10.22 13.77
N ARG A 90 -11.83 -10.41 14.17
CA ARG A 90 -10.95 -11.46 13.63
C ARG A 90 -11.46 -12.87 13.95
N LEU A 91 -11.98 -13.11 15.15
CA LEU A 91 -12.60 -14.39 15.53
C LEU A 91 -13.92 -14.64 14.78
N ASN A 92 -14.79 -13.63 14.66
CA ASN A 92 -15.99 -13.70 13.81
C ASN A 92 -15.64 -13.92 12.32
N THR A 93 -14.50 -13.40 11.86
CA THR A 93 -13.99 -13.63 10.51
C THR A 93 -13.41 -15.04 10.36
N LEU A 94 -12.81 -15.61 11.40
CA LEU A 94 -12.33 -17.00 11.44
C LEU A 94 -13.51 -17.99 11.42
N ASP A 95 -14.56 -17.76 12.21
CA ASP A 95 -15.83 -18.50 12.13
C ASP A 95 -16.46 -18.42 10.73
N LYS A 96 -16.58 -17.21 10.15
CA LYS A 96 -17.04 -17.03 8.77
C LYS A 96 -16.15 -17.74 7.75
N LYS A 97 -14.83 -17.78 7.96
CA LYS A 97 -13.89 -18.56 7.12
C LYS A 97 -14.12 -20.06 7.26
N ILE A 98 -14.27 -20.60 8.47
CA ILE A 98 -14.58 -22.03 8.71
C ILE A 98 -15.91 -22.40 8.04
N LYS A 99 -16.96 -21.57 8.22
CA LYS A 99 -18.26 -21.74 7.55
C LYS A 99 -18.15 -21.64 6.03
N LYS A 100 -17.32 -20.74 5.49
CA LYS A 100 -17.04 -20.68 4.05
C LYS A 100 -16.25 -21.89 3.56
N GLN A 101 -15.24 -22.36 4.28
CA GLN A 101 -14.45 -23.55 3.93
C GLN A 101 -15.33 -24.80 3.89
N LYS A 102 -16.22 -24.97 4.88
CA LYS A 102 -17.25 -26.03 4.88
C LYS A 102 -18.21 -25.96 3.68
N ARG A 103 -18.47 -24.77 3.13
CA ARG A 103 -19.25 -24.59 1.88
C ARG A 103 -18.42 -24.79 0.61
N THR A 104 -17.20 -24.25 0.55
CA THR A 104 -16.30 -24.39 -0.61
C THR A 104 -15.83 -25.83 -0.81
N LEU A 105 -15.84 -26.66 0.24
CA LEU A 105 -15.76 -28.13 0.18
C LEU A 105 -16.90 -28.77 -0.65
N VAL A 106 -18.06 -28.12 -0.72
CA VAL A 106 -19.18 -28.49 -1.60
C VAL A 106 -18.95 -27.95 -3.00
N ASN A 107 -18.72 -26.64 -3.16
CA ASN A 107 -18.64 -26.00 -4.49
C ASN A 107 -17.42 -26.44 -5.34
N TYR A 108 -16.30 -26.89 -4.74
CA TYR A 108 -15.21 -27.50 -5.53
C TYR A 108 -15.58 -28.84 -6.18
N LYS A 109 -16.78 -29.36 -5.94
CA LYS A 109 -17.36 -30.51 -6.66
C LYS A 109 -18.12 -30.09 -7.94
N GLU A 110 -18.23 -28.78 -8.24
CA GLU A 110 -19.17 -28.23 -9.23
C GLU A 110 -18.49 -27.45 -10.39
N ASP A 111 -17.46 -26.64 -10.13
CA ASP A 111 -16.92 -25.68 -11.12
C ASP A 111 -15.90 -26.26 -12.14
N LEU A 112 -16.28 -26.35 -13.43
CA LEU A 112 -15.47 -26.98 -14.51
C LEU A 112 -15.46 -26.30 -15.94
N GLY A 113 -15.75 -24.98 -16.14
CA GLY A 113 -15.72 -24.28 -17.49
C GLY A 113 -15.47 -22.72 -17.57
N LYS A 114 -15.06 -22.08 -18.73
CA LYS A 114 -14.44 -20.66 -18.87
C LYS A 114 -14.58 -19.80 -20.23
N LYS A 115 -13.99 -18.54 -20.40
CA LYS A 115 -14.18 -17.37 -21.45
C LYS A 115 -13.02 -16.21 -21.67
N THR A 116 -13.19 -14.99 -22.39
CA THR A 116 -12.51 -13.52 -22.48
C THR A 116 -11.78 -12.90 -23.81
N ALA A 117 -11.23 -11.64 -24.24
CA ALA A 117 -10.91 -10.12 -23.95
C ALA A 117 -10.47 -9.09 -25.20
N LYS A 118 -10.18 -7.69 -25.13
CA LYS A 118 -9.81 -6.62 -26.28
C LYS A 118 -8.85 -5.26 -26.13
N LYS A 119 -8.96 -4.02 -26.83
CA LYS A 119 -7.87 -2.99 -27.39
C LYS A 119 -8.14 -1.38 -27.70
N GLY A 120 -7.16 -0.38 -27.94
CA GLY A 120 -7.29 1.14 -28.40
C GLY A 120 -6.03 2.15 -28.77
N VAL A 121 -6.11 3.45 -29.34
CA VAL A 121 -4.99 4.49 -29.83
C VAL A 121 -5.27 6.10 -30.18
N THR A 122 -4.30 7.12 -30.39
CA THR A 122 -4.29 8.57 -31.09
C THR A 122 -3.00 9.59 -30.85
N LYS A 123 -2.61 10.92 -31.21
CA LYS A 123 -2.77 12.24 -32.09
C LYS A 123 -1.69 13.46 -31.73
N VAL A 124 -1.29 14.74 -32.19
CA VAL A 124 -1.14 15.89 -33.31
C VAL A 124 -0.02 17.03 -32.91
N ALA A 125 0.41 18.33 -33.35
CA ALA A 125 0.35 19.57 -34.32
C ALA A 125 1.62 20.63 -34.15
N LYS A 126 1.99 21.93 -34.60
CA LYS A 126 1.67 23.23 -35.42
C LYS A 126 2.91 24.29 -35.73
N VAL A 127 2.81 25.65 -36.12
CA VAL A 127 3.90 26.64 -36.72
C VAL A 127 3.88 28.28 -36.53
N LYS A 128 4.79 29.19 -37.12
CA LYS A 128 5.11 30.72 -36.87
C LYS A 128 5.73 31.73 -38.01
N THR A 129 5.89 33.12 -37.89
CA THR A 129 6.38 34.25 -38.88
C THR A 129 7.19 35.60 -38.38
N LYS A 130 7.53 36.71 -39.20
CA LYS A 130 8.39 38.00 -38.94
C LYS A 130 8.29 39.32 -39.91
N VAL A 131 8.80 40.59 -39.61
CA VAL A 131 8.80 41.93 -40.44
C VAL A 131 9.97 43.07 -40.28
N GLU A 132 9.88 44.38 -40.77
CA GLU A 132 10.66 45.75 -40.57
C GLU A 132 11.64 46.40 -41.70
N LYS A 133 12.22 47.69 -41.88
CA LYS A 133 12.46 49.09 -41.21
C LYS A 133 13.17 50.31 -42.08
N THR A 134 13.19 51.65 -41.67
CA THR A 134 14.16 52.89 -41.90
C THR A 134 14.20 53.86 -43.20
N ALA A 135 14.78 55.12 -43.43
CA ALA A 135 15.53 56.34 -42.81
C ALA A 135 15.72 57.69 -43.74
N PHE A 136 16.28 58.92 -43.33
CA PHE A 136 16.49 60.23 -44.17
C PHE A 136 17.44 61.48 -43.66
N LEU A 137 17.74 62.62 -44.42
CA LEU A 137 18.69 63.84 -44.20
C LEU A 137 18.43 65.20 -45.07
N ASN A 138 19.11 66.42 -45.21
CA ASN A 138 19.89 67.52 -44.44
C ASN A 138 20.38 68.84 -45.30
N ASN A 139 20.91 70.03 -44.77
CA ASN A 139 21.91 71.11 -45.32
C ASN A 139 21.87 72.73 -45.06
N GLU A 140 22.56 73.69 -45.83
CA GLU A 140 23.30 75.00 -45.36
C GLU A 140 23.43 76.41 -46.21
N LYS A 141 24.10 77.57 -45.73
CA LYS A 141 24.29 79.05 -46.25
C LYS A 141 25.44 80.02 -45.57
N GLU A 142 25.63 81.43 -45.54
CA GLU A 142 26.89 82.18 -44.92
C GLU A 142 27.08 83.47 -43.94
N LEU A 143 27.69 84.68 -44.24
CA LEU A 143 28.52 85.49 -43.24
C LEU A 143 27.87 86.42 -42.17
N ALA A 144 26.93 87.33 -42.49
CA ALA A 144 26.16 88.03 -41.44
C ALA A 144 25.31 87.01 -40.67
N GLU A 145 24.75 86.09 -41.47
CA GLU A 145 24.32 84.77 -41.05
C GLU A 145 25.33 84.03 -40.16
N ARG A 146 26.64 84.28 -40.12
CA ARG A 146 27.62 83.58 -39.26
C ARG A 146 27.61 84.10 -37.84
N GLN A 147 27.40 85.41 -37.64
CA GLN A 147 27.13 85.94 -36.30
C GLN A 147 25.73 85.57 -35.83
N GLU A 148 24.76 85.55 -36.75
CA GLU A 148 23.40 85.12 -36.45
C GLU A 148 23.34 83.61 -36.14
N ARG A 149 23.96 82.75 -36.96
CA ARG A 149 24.25 81.33 -36.70
C ARG A 149 25.00 81.12 -35.39
N LEU A 150 25.84 82.05 -34.94
CA LEU A 150 26.51 81.92 -33.63
C LEU A 150 25.58 82.27 -32.47
N LYS A 151 24.64 83.23 -32.62
CA LYS A 151 23.55 83.44 -31.64
C LYS A 151 22.56 82.28 -31.66
N ILE A 152 22.06 81.91 -32.84
CA ILE A 152 21.21 80.74 -33.09
C ILE A 152 21.91 79.47 -32.59
N ALA A 153 23.23 79.29 -32.76
CA ALA A 153 23.97 78.15 -32.22
C ALA A 153 24.08 78.19 -30.69
N ARG A 154 24.21 79.36 -30.06
CA ARG A 154 24.12 79.47 -28.59
C ARG A 154 22.72 79.12 -28.09
N GLU A 155 21.67 79.67 -28.71
CA GLU A 155 20.27 79.35 -28.39
C GLU A 155 19.90 77.90 -28.71
N LYS A 156 20.53 77.30 -29.73
CA LYS A 156 20.39 75.89 -30.10
C LYS A 156 21.14 75.00 -29.12
N LEU A 157 22.37 75.34 -28.72
CA LEU A 157 23.12 74.65 -27.68
C LEU A 157 22.45 74.76 -26.30
N GLU A 158 21.78 75.87 -26.00
CA GLU A 158 21.03 76.05 -24.76
C GLU A 158 19.69 75.30 -24.79
N ARG A 159 18.99 75.26 -25.94
CA ARG A 159 17.85 74.36 -26.16
C ARG A 159 18.28 72.89 -26.05
N GLU A 160 19.33 72.47 -26.76
CA GLU A 160 19.92 71.13 -26.67
C GLU A 160 20.43 70.81 -25.26
N ARG A 161 20.85 71.80 -24.46
CA ARG A 161 21.13 71.61 -23.04
C ARG A 161 19.84 71.34 -22.26
N LYS A 162 18.83 72.20 -22.39
CA LYS A 162 17.55 72.06 -21.67
C LYS A 162 16.84 70.76 -22.05
N GLU A 163 16.88 70.36 -23.33
CA GLU A 163 16.41 69.06 -23.80
C GLU A 163 17.20 67.88 -23.21
N ARG A 164 18.53 67.99 -23.07
CA ARG A 164 19.34 66.96 -22.40
C ARG A 164 19.04 66.89 -20.90
N GLU A 165 18.83 68.04 -20.26
CA GLU A 165 18.46 68.15 -18.85
C GLU A 165 17.06 67.54 -18.59
N GLU A 166 16.10 67.78 -19.49
CA GLU A 166 14.76 67.18 -19.45
C GLU A 166 14.79 65.67 -19.77
N LYS A 167 15.58 65.22 -20.75
CA LYS A 167 15.81 63.79 -21.04
C LYS A 167 16.41 63.08 -19.83
N TYR A 168 17.46 63.63 -19.24
CA TYR A 168 18.10 63.10 -18.04
C TYR A 168 17.13 63.05 -16.83
N ARG A 169 16.26 64.06 -16.66
CA ARG A 169 15.22 64.01 -15.62
C ARG A 169 14.19 62.91 -15.88
N LYS A 170 13.79 62.69 -17.14
CA LYS A 170 12.88 61.59 -17.52
C LYS A 170 13.54 60.23 -17.29
N GLU A 171 14.80 60.06 -17.64
CA GLU A 171 15.60 58.86 -17.35
C GLU A 171 15.65 58.59 -15.83
N GLN A 172 15.89 59.61 -14.99
CA GLN A 172 15.82 59.47 -13.53
C GLN A 172 14.42 59.09 -13.03
N GLU A 173 13.36 59.71 -13.56
CA GLU A 173 11.97 59.35 -13.22
C GLU A 173 11.59 57.94 -13.67
N GLU A 174 12.18 57.42 -14.75
CA GLU A 174 11.99 56.04 -15.21
C GLU A 174 12.76 55.05 -14.34
N LEU A 175 14.03 55.33 -14.01
CA LEU A 175 14.84 54.52 -13.09
C LEU A 175 14.18 54.39 -11.70
N LEU A 176 13.55 55.46 -11.18
CA LEU A 176 12.77 55.40 -9.94
C LEU A 176 11.55 54.47 -10.07
N LYS A 177 10.81 54.55 -11.19
CA LYS A 177 9.67 53.65 -11.48
C LYS A 177 10.13 52.19 -11.67
N GLU A 178 11.36 51.95 -12.11
CA GLU A 178 11.95 50.60 -12.18
C GLU A 178 12.39 50.08 -10.81
N ALA A 179 13.05 50.91 -9.99
CA ALA A 179 13.38 50.58 -8.61
C ALA A 179 12.12 50.26 -7.78
N GLU A 180 11.02 51.00 -7.97
CA GLU A 180 9.72 50.67 -7.37
C GLU A 180 9.19 49.29 -7.80
N LYS A 181 9.28 48.93 -9.10
CA LYS A 181 8.86 47.61 -9.58
C LYS A 181 9.71 46.50 -8.97
N LEU A 182 11.02 46.69 -8.88
CA LEU A 182 11.94 45.73 -8.26
C LEU A 182 11.62 45.53 -6.77
N ASN A 183 11.42 46.62 -6.00
CA ASN A 183 11.03 46.55 -4.59
C ASN A 183 9.69 45.81 -4.36
N ARG A 184 8.73 45.96 -5.29
CA ARG A 184 7.47 45.20 -5.26
C ARG A 184 7.70 43.71 -5.53
N LEU A 185 8.49 43.38 -6.57
CA LEU A 185 8.84 42.00 -6.90
C LEU A 185 9.62 41.30 -5.77
N ASP A 186 10.59 41.96 -5.13
CA ASP A 186 11.31 41.41 -3.97
C ASP A 186 10.38 41.16 -2.77
N SER A 187 9.40 42.03 -2.56
CA SER A 187 8.36 41.86 -1.54
C SER A 187 7.47 40.64 -1.83
N GLU A 188 7.03 40.48 -3.08
CA GLU A 188 6.26 39.32 -3.54
C GLU A 188 7.09 38.02 -3.40
N ILE A 189 8.32 38.02 -3.88
CA ILE A 189 9.28 36.90 -3.77
C ILE A 189 9.51 36.50 -2.31
N LYS A 190 9.59 37.46 -1.38
CA LYS A 190 9.69 37.16 0.06
C LYS A 190 8.43 36.46 0.59
N VAL A 191 7.25 36.99 0.26
CA VAL A 191 5.96 36.39 0.65
C VAL A 191 5.79 34.97 0.06
N GLU A 192 6.24 34.73 -1.17
CA GLU A 192 6.24 33.39 -1.76
C GLU A 192 7.24 32.43 -1.10
N LYS A 193 8.46 32.88 -0.79
CA LYS A 193 9.43 32.08 -0.02
C LYS A 193 8.85 31.64 1.32
N GLU A 194 8.15 32.53 2.04
CA GLU A 194 7.47 32.19 3.29
C GLU A 194 6.31 31.20 3.10
N LYS A 195 5.49 31.35 2.05
CA LYS A 195 4.44 30.37 1.70
C LYS A 195 5.04 28.98 1.42
N ILE A 196 6.13 28.92 0.66
CA ILE A 196 6.83 27.68 0.30
C ILE A 196 7.42 26.99 1.55
N ILE A 197 7.97 27.75 2.51
CA ILE A 197 8.45 27.20 3.79
C ILE A 197 7.29 26.58 4.58
N LYS A 198 6.20 27.33 4.78
CA LYS A 198 4.99 26.86 5.49
C LYS A 198 4.37 25.61 4.83
N GLN A 199 4.37 25.54 3.49
CA GLN A 199 3.93 24.35 2.74
C GLN A 199 4.86 23.15 2.94
N LYS A 200 6.20 23.33 2.90
CA LYS A 200 7.16 22.26 3.16
C LYS A 200 7.02 21.70 4.59
N GLU A 201 6.79 22.56 5.57
CA GLU A 201 6.53 22.16 6.96
C GLU A 201 5.21 21.38 7.10
N ALA A 202 4.13 21.87 6.47
CA ALA A 202 2.84 21.16 6.45
C ALA A 202 2.96 19.75 5.84
N ILE A 203 3.63 19.62 4.68
CA ILE A 203 3.86 18.33 4.01
C ILE A 203 4.73 17.41 4.89
N ARG A 204 5.77 17.94 5.55
CA ARG A 204 6.60 17.18 6.49
C ARG A 204 5.79 16.66 7.67
N ASN A 205 4.94 17.50 8.24
CA ASN A 205 4.08 17.13 9.38
C ASN A 205 3.05 16.07 8.98
N GLN A 206 2.42 16.21 7.80
CA GLN A 206 1.53 15.18 7.23
C GLN A 206 2.26 13.84 7.00
N LYS A 207 3.50 13.83 6.49
CA LYS A 207 4.31 12.59 6.36
C LYS A 207 4.60 11.98 7.73
N ILE A 208 4.91 12.78 8.75
CA ILE A 208 5.15 12.31 10.13
C ILE A 208 3.88 11.70 10.75
N GLU A 209 2.72 12.33 10.54
CA GLU A 209 1.43 11.85 11.05
C GLU A 209 1.00 10.54 10.37
N ALA A 210 1.08 10.47 9.02
CA ALA A 210 0.83 9.23 8.28
C ALA A 210 1.80 8.09 8.65
N ASN A 211 3.08 8.40 8.92
CA ASN A 211 4.03 7.42 9.45
C ASN A 211 3.62 6.94 10.85
N ARG A 212 3.17 7.84 11.74
CA ARG A 212 2.71 7.48 13.10
C ARG A 212 1.50 6.56 13.06
N ASP A 213 0.50 6.85 12.23
CA ASP A 213 -0.67 5.98 12.12
C ASP A 213 -0.30 4.60 11.56
N LYS A 214 0.58 4.54 10.55
CA LYS A 214 1.08 3.27 10.02
C LYS A 214 1.93 2.49 11.05
N ILE A 215 2.68 3.19 11.91
CA ILE A 215 3.37 2.57 13.06
C ILE A 215 2.33 2.02 14.06
N ASN A 216 1.29 2.79 14.41
CA ASN A 216 0.23 2.34 15.32
C ASN A 216 -0.48 1.07 14.80
N GLU A 217 -0.77 1.02 13.49
CA GLU A 217 -1.34 -0.18 12.85
C GLU A 217 -0.41 -1.38 12.95
N LEU A 218 0.89 -1.22 12.64
CA LEU A 218 1.87 -2.29 12.75
C LEU A 218 2.10 -2.74 14.19
N GLU A 219 2.09 -1.83 15.17
CA GLU A 219 2.24 -2.14 16.60
C GLU A 219 1.01 -2.88 17.14
N ASP A 220 -0.22 -2.45 16.82
CA ASP A 220 -1.45 -3.19 17.16
C ASP A 220 -1.45 -4.61 16.54
N ASP A 221 -0.93 -4.76 15.32
CA ASP A 221 -0.87 -6.05 14.61
C ASP A 221 0.23 -6.99 15.13
N ILE A 222 1.36 -6.42 15.61
CA ILE A 222 2.39 -7.16 16.38
C ILE A 222 1.81 -7.68 17.68
N ILE A 223 1.09 -6.85 18.46
CA ILE A 223 0.50 -7.24 19.74
C ILE A 223 -0.47 -8.43 19.56
N VAL A 224 -1.28 -8.41 18.50
CA VAL A 224 -2.16 -9.54 18.17
C VAL A 224 -1.37 -10.79 17.77
N ASN A 225 -0.34 -10.65 16.93
CA ASN A 225 0.52 -11.78 16.55
C ASN A 225 1.29 -12.36 17.75
N GLU A 226 1.71 -11.55 18.72
CA GLU A 226 2.42 -11.98 19.93
C GLU A 226 1.50 -12.76 20.89
N GLU A 227 0.27 -12.33 21.13
CA GLU A 227 -0.71 -13.11 21.92
C GLU A 227 -1.08 -14.44 21.21
N ILE A 228 -1.21 -14.45 19.87
CA ILE A 228 -1.42 -15.69 19.11
C ILE A 228 -0.19 -16.60 19.20
N LEU A 229 1.03 -16.05 19.16
CA LEU A 229 2.28 -16.81 19.31
C LEU A 229 2.36 -17.48 20.70
N ILE A 230 2.03 -16.76 21.77
CA ILE A 230 1.99 -17.30 23.14
C ILE A 230 0.92 -18.40 23.24
N SER A 231 -0.33 -18.08 22.88
CA SER A 231 -1.45 -19.03 22.97
C SER A 231 -1.24 -20.28 22.09
N GLY A 232 -0.55 -20.12 20.96
CA GLY A 232 -0.19 -21.20 20.07
C GLY A 232 0.99 -22.05 20.55
N GLN A 233 1.94 -21.49 21.32
CA GLN A 233 2.95 -22.28 22.04
C GLN A 233 2.33 -23.14 23.16
N GLU A 234 1.29 -22.66 23.84
CA GLU A 234 0.49 -23.49 24.76
C GLU A 234 -0.29 -24.60 24.01
N GLY A 235 -0.81 -24.29 22.82
CA GLY A 235 -1.39 -25.28 21.91
C GLY A 235 -0.38 -26.36 21.49
N LEU A 236 0.83 -25.95 21.13
CA LEU A 236 1.94 -26.84 20.78
C LEU A 236 2.30 -27.77 21.94
N LYS A 237 2.50 -27.24 23.16
CA LYS A 237 2.78 -28.06 24.35
C LYS A 237 1.67 -29.09 24.60
N ARG A 238 0.40 -28.70 24.47
CA ARG A 238 -0.76 -29.61 24.56
C ARG A 238 -0.77 -30.68 23.45
N ALA A 239 -0.40 -30.33 22.22
CA ALA A 239 -0.29 -31.28 21.11
C ALA A 239 0.89 -32.25 21.28
N GLN A 240 2.04 -31.78 21.74
CA GLN A 240 3.22 -32.59 22.07
C GLN A 240 2.91 -33.58 23.20
N ALA A 241 2.23 -33.15 24.26
CA ALA A 241 1.78 -34.04 25.33
C ALA A 241 0.77 -35.10 24.83
N LYS A 242 -0.17 -34.73 23.96
CA LYS A 242 -1.09 -35.69 23.30
C LYS A 242 -0.35 -36.70 22.41
N LEU A 243 0.74 -36.30 21.75
CA LEU A 243 1.59 -37.19 20.94
C LEU A 243 2.44 -38.11 21.83
N ALA A 244 3.04 -37.59 22.90
CA ALA A 244 3.82 -38.37 23.85
C ALA A 244 2.99 -39.48 24.51
N LYS A 245 1.76 -39.18 24.95
CA LYS A 245 0.83 -40.19 25.50
C LYS A 245 0.52 -41.32 24.52
N VAL A 246 0.32 -41.01 23.22
CA VAL A 246 0.06 -42.03 22.19
C VAL A 246 1.32 -42.77 21.75
N LYS A 247 2.51 -42.23 21.98
CA LYS A 247 3.78 -42.97 21.81
C LYS A 247 4.11 -43.90 22.99
N ALA A 248 3.36 -43.81 24.08
CA ALA A 248 3.54 -44.60 25.31
C ALA A 248 2.29 -45.42 25.65
N ASP A 249 1.45 -45.70 24.64
CA ASP A 249 0.29 -46.58 24.71
C ASP A 249 0.53 -47.71 23.70
N ASP A 250 0.75 -48.93 24.19
CA ASP A 250 1.12 -50.08 23.36
C ASP A 250 0.00 -50.50 22.38
N ASN A 251 -1.22 -50.00 22.57
CA ASN A 251 -2.37 -50.22 21.68
C ASN A 251 -2.46 -49.17 20.56
N ALA A 252 -1.60 -48.14 20.58
CA ALA A 252 -1.67 -47.03 19.65
C ALA A 252 -1.27 -47.41 18.22
N THR A 253 -2.19 -47.22 17.27
CA THR A 253 -1.87 -47.45 15.85
C THR A 253 -0.85 -46.43 15.33
N GLN A 254 0.10 -46.88 14.49
CA GLN A 254 1.06 -46.00 13.80
C GLN A 254 0.36 -44.88 13.02
N LYS A 255 -0.86 -45.12 12.52
CA LYS A 255 -1.70 -44.12 11.85
C LYS A 255 -2.10 -42.98 12.78
N GLU A 256 -2.36 -43.23 14.06
CA GLU A 256 -2.64 -42.18 15.04
C GLU A 256 -1.38 -41.44 15.48
N ILE A 257 -0.27 -42.15 15.70
CA ILE A 257 1.05 -41.54 15.97
C ILE A 257 1.41 -40.55 14.86
N ASN A 258 1.31 -40.98 13.59
CA ASN A 258 1.60 -40.14 12.42
C ASN A 258 0.64 -38.94 12.32
N ARG A 259 -0.65 -39.13 12.61
CA ARG A 259 -1.65 -38.03 12.65
C ARG A 259 -1.32 -37.00 13.73
N LYS A 260 -0.97 -37.42 14.94
CA LYS A 260 -0.61 -36.50 16.04
C LYS A 260 0.74 -35.82 15.79
N ALA A 261 1.68 -36.47 15.11
CA ALA A 261 2.91 -35.85 14.63
C ALA A 261 2.68 -34.77 13.54
N SER A 262 1.77 -35.01 12.57
CA SER A 262 1.35 -34.00 11.58
C SER A 262 0.83 -32.73 12.25
N ILE A 263 -0.03 -32.86 13.27
CA ILE A 263 -0.60 -31.73 14.02
C ILE A 263 0.50 -30.91 14.70
N VAL A 264 1.44 -31.55 15.41
CA VAL A 264 2.58 -30.87 16.05
C VAL A 264 3.44 -30.12 15.02
N SER A 265 3.73 -30.75 13.87
CA SER A 265 4.50 -30.12 12.79
C SER A 265 3.79 -28.90 12.18
N LYS A 266 2.48 -28.99 11.93
CA LYS A 266 1.68 -27.89 11.37
C LYS A 266 1.50 -26.74 12.36
N ILE A 267 1.44 -27.01 13.66
CA ILE A 267 1.45 -25.96 14.69
C ILE A 267 2.80 -25.23 14.66
N ASN A 268 3.94 -25.94 14.71
CA ASN A 268 5.27 -25.31 14.58
C ASN A 268 5.36 -24.40 13.34
N GLN A 269 5.00 -24.91 12.16
CA GLN A 269 5.02 -24.13 10.91
C GLN A 269 4.13 -22.89 10.93
N ARG A 270 3.00 -22.88 11.66
CA ARG A 270 2.19 -21.67 11.87
C ARG A 270 2.87 -20.70 12.85
N LEU A 271 3.47 -21.19 13.94
CA LEU A 271 4.17 -20.35 14.92
C LEU A 271 5.41 -19.67 14.31
N ASP A 272 6.19 -20.38 13.50
CA ASP A 272 7.41 -19.83 12.89
C ASP A 272 7.10 -18.75 11.84
N LYS A 273 5.99 -18.89 11.11
CA LYS A 273 5.46 -17.80 10.25
C LYS A 273 5.04 -16.58 11.06
N ILE A 274 4.37 -16.78 12.20
CA ILE A 274 3.97 -15.67 13.08
C ILE A 274 5.19 -14.96 13.67
N LYS A 275 6.26 -15.68 14.05
CA LYS A 275 7.55 -15.06 14.45
C LYS A 275 8.13 -14.20 13.33
N ALA A 276 8.17 -14.71 12.09
CA ALA A 276 8.67 -13.97 10.94
C ALA A 276 7.83 -12.70 10.68
N GLU A 277 6.50 -12.79 10.67
CA GLU A 277 5.61 -11.62 10.55
C GLU A 277 5.87 -10.58 11.64
N ILE A 278 6.13 -10.98 12.89
CA ILE A 278 6.46 -10.05 13.98
C ILE A 278 7.80 -9.34 13.71
N GLN A 279 8.81 -10.08 13.23
CA GLN A 279 10.12 -9.51 12.90
C GLN A 279 10.04 -8.54 11.69
N GLU A 280 9.32 -8.92 10.63
CA GLU A 280 9.08 -8.07 9.46
C GLU A 280 8.35 -6.78 9.84
N LYS A 281 7.29 -6.86 10.66
CA LYS A 281 6.53 -5.68 11.12
C LYS A 281 7.39 -4.78 12.03
N LYS A 282 8.23 -5.34 12.89
CA LYS A 282 9.19 -4.57 13.71
C LYS A 282 10.24 -3.86 12.84
N ALA A 283 10.79 -4.53 11.84
CA ALA A 283 11.71 -3.91 10.88
C ALA A 283 11.03 -2.83 9.99
N ALA A 284 9.74 -2.99 9.68
CA ALA A 284 8.96 -1.98 8.99
C ALA A 284 8.70 -0.73 9.87
N ILE A 285 8.46 -0.91 11.18
CA ILE A 285 8.33 0.18 12.13
C ILE A 285 9.63 1.00 12.24
N GLU A 286 10.79 0.37 12.33
CA GLU A 286 12.07 1.08 12.39
C GLU A 286 12.32 1.96 11.16
N LYS A 287 11.95 1.48 9.96
CA LYS A 287 12.00 2.25 8.70
C LYS A 287 10.99 3.40 8.63
N LEU A 288 9.94 3.39 9.45
CA LEU A 288 8.96 4.48 9.55
C LEU A 288 9.31 5.48 10.65
N LYS A 289 10.02 5.03 11.69
CA LYS A 289 10.60 5.86 12.76
C LYS A 289 11.86 6.61 12.30
N ASN A 290 12.60 6.04 11.35
CA ASN A 290 13.79 6.64 10.71
C ASN A 290 13.60 6.75 9.17
N PRO A 291 12.85 7.76 8.66
CA PRO A 291 12.24 7.77 7.31
C PRO A 291 12.82 8.78 6.28
#